data_AF-A0A1Z5JLB8-F1
#
_entry.id   AF-A0A1Z5JLB8-F1
#
_cell.length_a   1.000
_cell.length_b   1.000
_cell.length_c   1.000
_cell.angle_alpha   90.00
_cell.angle_beta   90.00
_cell.angle_gamma   90.00
#
_symmetry.space_group_name_H-M   'P 1'
#
loop_
_entity.id
_entity.type
_entity.pdbx_description
1 polymer ?
#
loop_
_entity_poly.entity_id
_entity_poly.type
_entity_poly.pdbx_seq_one_letter_code
_entity_poly.pdbx_strand_id
1 'polypeptide(L)'
;MFSIAKKVSTHIGAKITPRLLRQPRIVCFKPDRAFLSSTPSLDDDDDFKPQSPKEITIEIAEGIADTTQFYMRYGLSRQRLEFLAQSEQPVLHKWQKMMEVFLMHVIGSIGYTANEQGLSKYAQDLQSCLQNADPDVQMVLTDIRRDTWREMVATAFSLDVVDIPSLGIVDARNHMHKVASKMMEPSVLLEIQTQTSKISRECTTAVV
;
A
#
# COMPACT_ATOMS: atom_id res chain seq x y z
N MET A 1 49.39 30.77 5.51
CA MET A 1 49.97 31.33 6.76
C MET A 1 49.36 32.70 7.01
N PHE A 2 49.21 33.05 8.29
CA PHE A 2 48.66 34.29 8.88
C PHE A 2 47.21 34.25 9.39
N SER A 3 47.14 33.70 10.61
CA SER A 3 46.28 34.10 11.72
C SER A 3 46.35 35.60 12.01
N ILE A 4 45.23 36.22 12.41
CA ILE A 4 45.14 37.19 13.52
C ILE A 4 43.71 37.15 14.06
N ALA A 5 43.61 36.75 15.32
CA ALA A 5 42.45 36.92 16.17
C ALA A 5 42.35 38.38 16.64
N LYS A 6 41.13 38.93 16.71
CA LYS A 6 40.80 39.99 17.68
C LYS A 6 39.46 39.70 18.35
N LYS A 7 39.60 39.39 19.63
CA LYS A 7 38.59 39.34 20.69
C LYS A 7 38.14 40.78 20.98
N VAL A 8 36.85 41.07 20.95
CA VAL A 8 36.24 42.08 21.82
C VAL A 8 34.92 41.53 22.35
N SER A 9 34.91 41.40 23.66
CA SER A 9 33.80 41.04 24.54
C SER A 9 33.05 42.31 24.91
N THR A 10 31.72 42.29 24.89
CA THR A 10 30.90 42.84 25.99
C THR A 10 29.43 42.41 25.85
N HIS A 11 29.05 41.53 26.78
CA HIS A 11 27.78 41.42 27.48
C HIS A 11 26.61 42.35 27.11
N ILE A 12 25.54 41.76 26.58
CA ILE A 12 24.17 42.12 26.97
C ILE A 12 23.45 40.84 27.34
N GLY A 13 23.02 40.77 28.60
CA GLY A 13 22.33 39.63 29.17
C GLY A 13 20.90 39.52 28.66
N ALA A 14 20.58 38.34 28.12
CA ALA A 14 19.23 37.80 28.16
C ALA A 14 19.34 36.38 28.71
N LYS A 15 18.88 36.19 29.95
CA LYS A 15 18.70 34.87 30.55
C LYS A 15 17.57 34.16 29.79
N ILE A 16 17.93 33.40 28.77
CA ILE A 16 17.02 32.43 28.14
C ILE A 16 17.31 31.10 28.80
N THR A 17 16.46 30.75 29.75
CA THR A 17 16.41 29.46 30.43
C THR A 17 16.27 28.34 29.39
N PRO A 18 17.14 27.32 29.37
CA PRO A 18 16.95 26.17 28.51
C PRO A 18 15.74 25.37 29.00
N ARG A 19 14.62 25.47 28.28
CA ARG A 19 13.48 24.56 28.44
C ARG A 19 13.98 23.18 28.05
N LEU A 20 14.21 22.36 29.07
CA LEU A 20 14.52 20.94 28.99
C LEU A 20 13.62 20.27 27.94
N LEU A 21 14.26 19.75 26.90
CA LEU A 21 13.74 18.70 26.03
C LEU A 21 13.35 17.52 26.94
N ARG A 22 12.07 17.45 27.31
CA ARG A 22 11.48 16.25 27.89
C ARG A 22 11.47 15.19 26.78
N GLN A 23 12.47 14.32 26.82
CA GLN A 23 12.36 12.99 26.22
C GLN A 23 11.10 12.31 26.80
N PRO A 24 10.23 11.69 25.99
CA PRO A 24 9.27 10.75 26.54
C PRO A 24 10.06 9.57 27.10
N ARG A 25 10.06 9.43 28.43
CA ARG A 25 10.51 8.19 29.09
C ARG A 25 9.60 7.08 28.59
N ILE A 26 10.14 6.17 27.79
CA ILE A 26 9.53 4.87 27.53
C ILE A 26 9.53 4.16 28.89
N VAL A 27 8.40 4.20 29.57
CA VAL A 27 8.18 3.40 30.77
C VAL A 27 8.00 1.98 30.26
N CYS A 28 8.99 1.14 30.52
CA CYS A 28 8.90 -0.31 30.30
C CYS A 28 7.81 -0.83 31.24
N PHE A 29 6.57 -0.92 30.74
CA PHE A 29 5.47 -1.57 31.45
C PHE A 29 5.79 -3.05 31.52
N LYS A 30 6.22 -3.51 32.69
CA LYS A 30 6.12 -4.93 33.05
C LYS A 30 4.62 -5.22 33.19
N PRO A 31 4.05 -6.19 32.46
CA PRO A 31 2.69 -6.60 32.75
C PRO A 31 2.72 -7.39 34.06
N ASP A 32 2.32 -6.75 35.15
CA ASP A 32 1.95 -7.46 36.37
C ASP A 32 0.71 -8.29 36.06
N ARG A 33 0.95 -9.60 36.04
CA ARG A 33 -0.01 -10.65 35.73
C ARG A 33 -0.93 -10.85 36.95
N ALA A 34 -1.76 -9.85 37.25
CA ALA A 34 -2.74 -9.90 38.34
C ALA A 34 -3.88 -8.90 38.10
N PHE A 35 -4.70 -9.13 37.09
CA PHE A 35 -6.03 -8.51 36.96
C PHE A 35 -7.03 -9.53 36.39
N LEU A 36 -7.10 -10.70 37.03
CA LEU A 36 -8.21 -11.64 36.90
C LEU A 36 -9.00 -11.62 38.21
N SER A 37 -9.87 -10.63 38.38
CA SER A 37 -11.14 -10.82 39.08
C SER A 37 -12.05 -9.59 38.93
N SER A 38 -13.15 -9.81 38.21
CA SER A 38 -14.47 -9.17 38.37
C SER A 38 -14.60 -7.66 38.18
N THR A 39 -15.24 -7.24 37.07
CA THR A 39 -16.42 -6.32 36.98
C THR A 39 -16.70 -5.98 35.50
N PRO A 40 -17.89 -5.42 35.20
CA PRO A 40 -19.10 -6.08 34.69
C PRO A 40 -19.11 -6.33 33.17
N SER A 41 -19.98 -7.22 32.70
CA SER A 41 -20.26 -7.42 31.27
C SER A 41 -20.81 -6.14 30.63
N LEU A 42 -19.95 -5.42 29.90
CA LEU A 42 -20.36 -4.52 28.83
C LEU A 42 -20.55 -5.38 27.58
N ASP A 43 -21.66 -6.09 27.52
CA ASP A 43 -22.17 -6.64 26.26
C ASP A 43 -22.73 -5.45 25.46
N ASP A 44 -21.84 -4.76 24.75
CA ASP A 44 -22.08 -3.94 23.54
C ASP A 44 -20.72 -3.36 23.09
N ASP A 45 -19.72 -4.23 22.89
CA ASP A 45 -18.65 -3.92 21.94
C ASP A 45 -19.30 -3.94 20.56
N ASP A 46 -19.91 -2.80 20.18
CA ASP A 46 -20.31 -2.51 18.82
C ASP A 46 -19.02 -2.50 18.00
N ASP A 47 -18.61 -3.70 17.57
CA ASP A 47 -17.43 -4.03 16.80
C ASP A 47 -17.34 -3.01 15.67
N PHE A 48 -16.44 -2.02 15.80
CA PHE A 48 -16.37 -0.89 14.88
C PHE A 48 -16.08 -1.43 13.49
N LYS A 49 -17.16 -1.57 12.71
CA LYS A 49 -17.11 -2.02 11.32
C LYS A 49 -17.14 -0.75 10.49
N PRO A 50 -16.01 -0.34 9.89
CA PRO A 50 -16.03 0.80 8.99
C PRO A 50 -17.08 0.53 7.91
N GLN A 51 -18.07 1.41 7.81
CA GLN A 51 -19.14 1.29 6.82
C GLN A 51 -18.71 2.01 5.55
N SER A 52 -18.88 1.36 4.40
CA SER A 52 -18.66 2.01 3.11
C SER A 52 -19.53 3.27 3.01
N PRO A 53 -19.00 4.40 2.51
CA PRO A 53 -19.80 5.58 2.23
C PRO A 53 -20.99 5.23 1.34
N LYS A 54 -22.15 5.89 1.57
CA LYS A 54 -23.33 5.70 0.72
C LYS A 54 -23.12 6.28 -0.67
N GLU A 55 -22.38 7.39 -0.76
CA GLU A 55 -21.97 8.06 -1.99
C GLU A 55 -20.56 8.64 -1.78
N ILE A 56 -19.69 8.54 -2.80
CA ILE A 56 -18.37 9.19 -2.78
C ILE A 56 -18.52 10.60 -3.36
N THR A 57 -18.42 11.61 -2.51
CA THR A 57 -18.27 13.01 -2.94
C THR A 57 -16.79 13.32 -3.24
N ILE A 58 -16.52 14.44 -3.92
CA ILE A 58 -15.14 14.84 -4.27
C ILE A 58 -14.26 14.98 -3.02
N GLU A 59 -14.78 15.61 -1.96
CA GLU A 59 -14.08 15.76 -0.67
C GLU A 59 -13.71 14.40 -0.05
N ILE A 60 -14.62 13.42 -0.15
CA ILE A 60 -14.36 12.05 0.32
C ILE A 60 -13.33 11.38 -0.59
N ALA A 61 -13.36 11.59 -1.90
CA ALA A 61 -12.39 11.04 -2.84
C ALA A 61 -10.97 11.58 -2.58
N GLU A 62 -10.84 12.87 -2.28
CA GLU A 62 -9.58 13.50 -1.86
C GLU A 62 -9.10 12.90 -0.53
N GLY A 63 -9.96 12.82 0.48
CA GLY A 63 -9.62 12.21 1.77
C GLY A 63 -9.20 10.74 1.65
N ILE A 64 -9.85 9.98 0.77
CA ILE A 64 -9.46 8.60 0.44
C ILE A 64 -8.08 8.58 -0.21
N ALA A 65 -7.81 9.48 -1.17
CA ALA A 65 -6.54 9.53 -1.87
C ALA A 65 -5.38 9.85 -0.91
N ASP A 66 -5.55 10.85 -0.05
CA ASP A 66 -4.58 11.23 0.98
C ASP A 66 -4.35 10.11 2.00
N THR A 67 -5.43 9.48 2.48
CA THR A 67 -5.35 8.36 3.42
C THR A 67 -4.63 7.16 2.80
N THR A 68 -4.90 6.88 1.52
CA THR A 68 -4.23 5.81 0.78
C THR A 68 -2.73 6.10 0.65
N GLN A 69 -2.35 7.31 0.28
CA GLN A 69 -0.95 7.73 0.24
C GLN A 69 -0.28 7.61 1.61
N PHE A 70 -0.97 8.02 2.67
CA PHE A 70 -0.47 7.91 4.04
C PHE A 70 -0.17 6.45 4.41
N TYR A 71 -1.09 5.53 4.13
CA TYR A 71 -0.86 4.11 4.37
C TYR A 71 0.31 3.55 3.55
N MET A 72 0.42 3.95 2.27
CA MET A 72 1.52 3.48 1.42
C MET A 72 2.88 4.04 1.83
N ARG A 73 2.94 5.26 2.39
CA ARG A 73 4.20 5.91 2.76
C ARG A 73 4.66 5.63 4.17
N TYR A 74 3.75 5.52 5.13
CA TYR A 74 4.08 5.48 6.55
C TYR A 74 3.34 4.37 7.32
N GLY A 75 2.35 3.72 6.71
CA GLY A 75 1.50 2.73 7.36
C GLY A 75 2.10 1.32 7.43
N LEU A 76 1.35 0.43 8.08
CA LEU A 76 1.68 -1.00 8.17
C LEU A 76 1.74 -1.68 6.79
N SER A 77 0.98 -1.18 5.82
CA SER A 77 1.05 -1.61 4.42
C SER A 77 2.45 -1.48 3.86
N ARG A 78 3.15 -0.37 4.11
CA ARG A 78 4.52 -0.17 3.63
C ARG A 78 5.47 -1.25 4.17
N GLN A 79 5.44 -1.49 5.48
CA GLN A 79 6.29 -2.49 6.11
C GLN A 79 6.04 -3.89 5.53
N ARG A 80 4.77 -4.23 5.26
CA ARG A 80 4.41 -5.50 4.62
C ARG A 80 4.90 -5.59 3.17
N LEU A 81 4.83 -4.49 2.42
CA LEU A 81 5.33 -4.42 1.04
C LEU A 81 6.86 -4.52 0.99
N GLU A 82 7.58 -3.85 1.90
CA GLU A 82 9.04 -3.94 2.00
C GLU A 82 9.49 -5.36 2.40
N PHE A 83 8.77 -6.01 3.32
CA PHE A 83 9.00 -7.41 3.66
C PHE A 83 8.75 -8.34 2.46
N LEU A 84 7.69 -8.08 1.69
CA LEU A 84 7.39 -8.84 0.49
C LEU A 84 8.48 -8.68 -0.58
N ALA A 85 9.06 -7.48 -0.69
CA ALA A 85 10.13 -7.18 -1.62
C ALA A 85 11.36 -8.08 -1.38
N GLN A 86 11.68 -8.33 -0.11
CA GLN A 86 12.79 -9.20 0.32
C GLN A 86 12.52 -10.70 0.14
N SER A 87 11.26 -11.11 -0.09
CA SER A 87 10.92 -12.52 -0.28
C SER A 87 11.43 -13.05 -1.63
N GLU A 88 11.81 -14.32 -1.72
CA GLU A 88 12.19 -14.96 -2.99
C GLU A 88 11.00 -15.61 -3.72
N GLN A 89 9.77 -15.18 -3.39
CA GLN A 89 8.57 -15.77 -3.97
C GLN A 89 8.46 -15.47 -5.48
N PRO A 90 7.80 -16.37 -6.26
CA PRO A 90 7.49 -16.11 -7.66
C PRO A 90 6.71 -14.81 -7.83
N VAL A 91 6.94 -14.12 -8.96
CA VAL A 91 6.31 -12.82 -9.28
C VAL A 91 4.80 -12.82 -9.08
N LEU A 92 4.11 -13.89 -9.50
CA LEU A 92 2.67 -14.03 -9.34
C LEU A 92 2.23 -14.05 -7.85
N HIS A 93 2.98 -14.77 -7.00
CA HIS A 93 2.67 -14.84 -5.57
C HIS A 93 2.94 -13.50 -4.90
N LYS A 94 4.02 -12.80 -5.28
CA LYS A 94 4.27 -11.44 -4.82
C LYS A 94 3.13 -10.50 -5.23
N TRP A 95 2.68 -10.58 -6.47
CA TRP A 95 1.55 -9.79 -6.94
C TRP A 95 0.28 -10.02 -6.11
N GLN A 96 -0.07 -11.28 -5.88
CA GLN A 96 -1.23 -11.64 -5.07
C GLN A 96 -1.11 -11.10 -3.64
N LYS A 97 0.07 -11.23 -3.02
CA LYS A 97 0.32 -10.71 -1.67
C LYS A 97 0.31 -9.19 -1.59
N MET A 98 0.83 -8.50 -2.60
CA MET A 98 0.73 -7.05 -2.73
C MET A 98 -0.74 -6.61 -2.77
N MET A 99 -1.56 -7.30 -3.59
CA MET A 99 -2.99 -7.03 -3.69
C MET A 99 -3.74 -7.31 -2.38
N GLU A 100 -3.42 -8.39 -1.66
CA GLU A 100 -3.97 -8.65 -0.33
C GLU A 100 -3.69 -7.50 0.64
N VAL A 101 -2.46 -6.96 0.64
CA VAL A 101 -2.09 -5.82 1.48
C VAL A 101 -2.92 -4.59 1.14
N PHE A 102 -3.08 -4.29 -0.15
CA PHE A 102 -3.91 -3.18 -0.63
C PHE A 102 -5.38 -3.35 -0.22
N LEU A 103 -5.97 -4.52 -0.46
CA LEU A 103 -7.36 -4.79 -0.13
C LEU A 103 -7.63 -4.66 1.37
N MET A 104 -6.75 -5.21 2.21
CA MET A 104 -6.94 -5.19 3.66
C MET A 104 -6.72 -3.81 4.29
N HIS A 105 -5.65 -3.10 3.93
CA HIS A 105 -5.25 -1.88 4.62
C HIS A 105 -5.81 -0.61 3.99
N VAL A 106 -6.10 -0.63 2.69
CA VAL A 106 -6.66 0.54 1.99
C VAL A 106 -8.17 0.37 1.88
N ILE A 107 -8.62 -0.61 1.10
CA ILE A 107 -10.05 -0.80 0.79
C ILE A 107 -10.84 -1.12 2.07
N GLY A 108 -10.34 -2.04 2.90
CA GLY A 108 -10.92 -2.37 4.19
C GLY A 108 -11.02 -1.19 5.15
N SER A 109 -10.00 -0.31 5.17
CA SER A 109 -9.99 0.86 6.06
C SER A 109 -11.04 1.92 5.71
N ILE A 110 -11.46 1.98 4.45
CA ILE A 110 -12.48 2.91 3.95
C ILE A 110 -13.89 2.32 4.16
N GLY A 111 -13.99 1.08 4.65
CA GLY A 111 -15.27 0.41 4.94
C GLY A 111 -15.83 -0.41 3.78
N TYR A 112 -15.05 -0.60 2.72
CA TYR A 112 -15.37 -1.58 1.68
C TYR A 112 -14.91 -2.97 2.10
N THR A 113 -15.54 -4.01 1.53
CA THR A 113 -15.09 -5.38 1.77
C THR A 113 -13.71 -5.61 1.16
N ALA A 114 -12.78 -6.21 1.93
CA ALA A 114 -11.41 -6.49 1.49
C ALA A 114 -11.32 -7.69 0.52
N ASN A 115 -12.15 -7.70 -0.51
CA ASN A 115 -12.25 -8.71 -1.55
C ASN A 115 -12.43 -8.05 -2.93
N GLU A 116 -12.42 -8.85 -3.99
CA GLU A 116 -12.59 -8.36 -5.37
C GLU A 116 -13.91 -7.60 -5.57
N GLN A 117 -14.98 -8.03 -4.90
CA GLN A 117 -16.29 -7.36 -4.97
C GLN A 117 -16.23 -5.95 -4.39
N GLY A 118 -15.57 -5.77 -3.24
CA GLY A 118 -15.41 -4.45 -2.62
C GLY A 118 -14.49 -3.54 -3.42
N LEU A 119 -13.44 -4.09 -4.03
CA LEU A 119 -12.59 -3.35 -4.97
C LEU A 119 -13.38 -2.88 -6.19
N SER A 120 -14.19 -3.76 -6.79
CA SER A 120 -15.04 -3.43 -7.93
C SER A 120 -16.06 -2.34 -7.58
N LYS A 121 -16.71 -2.46 -6.42
CA LYS A 121 -17.65 -1.45 -5.94
C LYS A 121 -16.97 -0.09 -5.70
N TYR A 122 -15.83 -0.08 -5.01
CA TYR A 122 -15.04 1.14 -4.82
C TYR A 122 -14.65 1.79 -6.15
N ALA A 123 -14.22 0.99 -7.13
CA ALA A 123 -13.86 1.49 -8.45
C ALA A 123 -15.06 2.10 -9.20
N GLN A 124 -16.25 1.49 -9.07
CA GLN A 124 -17.50 2.01 -9.64
C GLN A 124 -17.91 3.33 -8.97
N ASP A 125 -17.99 3.36 -7.64
CA ASP A 125 -18.39 4.54 -6.87
C ASP A 125 -17.45 5.72 -7.17
N LEU A 126 -16.15 5.46 -7.25
CA LEU A 126 -15.15 6.48 -7.56
C LEU A 126 -15.25 6.93 -9.03
N GLN A 127 -15.49 6.03 -9.97
CA GLN A 127 -15.66 6.40 -11.37
C GLN A 127 -16.90 7.29 -11.56
N SER A 128 -18.00 6.98 -10.87
CA SER A 128 -19.20 7.81 -10.85
C SER A 128 -18.94 9.18 -10.23
N CYS A 129 -18.13 9.25 -9.17
CA CYS A 129 -17.69 10.53 -8.60
C CYS A 129 -16.89 11.36 -9.62
N LEU A 130 -15.88 10.75 -10.24
CA LEU A 130 -14.98 11.42 -11.20
C LEU A 130 -15.68 11.87 -12.48
N GLN A 131 -16.76 11.21 -12.91
CA GLN A 131 -17.56 11.64 -14.06
C GLN A 131 -18.32 12.94 -13.82
N ASN A 132 -18.62 13.24 -12.56
CA ASN A 132 -19.36 14.44 -12.16
C ASN A 132 -18.43 15.57 -11.66
N ALA A 133 -17.13 15.33 -11.57
CA ALA A 133 -16.14 16.28 -11.09
C ALA A 133 -15.63 17.18 -12.22
N ASP A 134 -15.07 18.34 -11.83
CA ASP A 134 -14.39 19.23 -12.77
C ASP A 134 -13.19 18.51 -13.42
N PRO A 135 -12.89 18.78 -14.72
CA PRO A 135 -11.81 18.10 -15.43
C PRO A 135 -10.43 18.23 -14.77
N ASP A 136 -10.15 19.39 -14.16
CA ASP A 136 -8.89 19.64 -13.46
C ASP A 136 -8.76 18.77 -12.20
N VAL A 137 -9.83 18.67 -11.42
CA VAL A 137 -9.90 17.83 -10.22
C VAL A 137 -9.82 16.35 -10.59
N GLN A 138 -10.51 15.96 -11.67
CA GLN A 138 -10.45 14.61 -12.19
C GLN A 138 -9.02 14.21 -12.58
N MET A 139 -8.29 15.11 -13.22
CA MET A 139 -6.90 14.87 -13.62
C MET A 139 -5.99 14.71 -12.40
N VAL A 140 -6.09 15.60 -11.41
CA VAL A 140 -5.32 15.54 -10.17
C VAL A 140 -5.56 14.24 -9.40
N LEU A 141 -6.83 13.87 -9.18
CA LEU A 141 -7.18 12.62 -8.49
C LEU A 141 -6.71 11.38 -9.26
N THR A 142 -6.76 11.42 -10.59
CA THR A 142 -6.27 10.34 -11.46
C THR A 142 -4.75 10.19 -11.35
N ASP A 143 -4.02 11.31 -11.36
CA ASP A 143 -2.57 11.33 -11.23
C ASP A 143 -2.11 10.83 -9.86
N ILE A 144 -2.74 11.31 -8.78
CA ILE A 144 -2.49 10.87 -7.41
C ILE A 144 -2.65 9.35 -7.30
N ARG A 145 -3.73 8.79 -7.83
CA ARG A 145 -4.00 7.35 -7.80
C ARG A 145 -2.96 6.57 -8.59
N ARG A 146 -2.62 7.02 -9.80
CA ARG A 146 -1.60 6.40 -10.62
C ARG A 146 -0.26 6.38 -9.90
N ASP A 147 0.14 7.48 -9.30
CA ASP A 147 1.44 7.59 -8.65
C ASP A 147 1.49 6.76 -7.36
N THR A 148 0.39 6.72 -6.62
CA THR A 148 0.24 5.83 -5.45
C THR A 148 0.36 4.35 -5.85
N TRP A 149 -0.25 3.97 -6.98
CA TRP A 149 -0.13 2.62 -7.51
C TRP A 149 1.31 2.29 -7.92
N ARG A 150 2.00 3.22 -8.60
CA ARG A 150 3.41 3.05 -8.98
C ARG A 150 4.30 2.92 -7.74
N GLU A 151 4.09 3.74 -6.72
CA GLU A 151 4.84 3.67 -5.45
C GLU A 151 4.64 2.31 -4.76
N MET A 152 3.41 1.78 -4.75
CA MET A 152 3.13 0.47 -4.19
C MET A 152 3.84 -0.66 -4.95
N VAL A 153 3.77 -0.66 -6.29
CA VAL A 153 4.44 -1.67 -7.13
C VAL A 153 5.96 -1.56 -6.98
N ALA A 154 6.51 -0.35 -6.98
CA ALA A 154 7.95 -0.11 -6.78
C ALA A 154 8.42 -0.72 -5.47
N THR A 155 7.67 -0.46 -4.38
CA THR A 155 8.00 -0.98 -3.05
C THR A 155 7.91 -2.50 -3.00
N ALA A 156 6.85 -3.11 -3.54
CA ALA A 156 6.62 -4.55 -3.48
C ALA A 156 7.65 -5.39 -4.27
N PHE A 157 8.21 -4.81 -5.34
CA PHE A 157 9.13 -5.49 -6.25
C PHE A 157 10.57 -4.98 -6.17
N SER A 158 10.88 -4.08 -5.22
CA SER A 158 12.19 -3.42 -5.10
C SER A 158 12.64 -2.75 -6.40
N LEU A 159 11.73 -2.06 -7.08
CA LEU A 159 12.00 -1.30 -8.30
C LEU A 159 12.09 0.19 -7.99
N ASP A 160 12.78 0.95 -8.84
CA ASP A 160 12.65 2.40 -8.82
C ASP A 160 11.29 2.80 -9.42
N VAL A 161 10.62 3.79 -8.83
CA VAL A 161 9.34 4.32 -9.32
C VAL A 161 9.50 4.86 -10.74
N VAL A 162 10.67 5.43 -11.07
CA VAL A 162 11.00 5.97 -12.39
C VAL A 162 10.95 4.90 -13.48
N ASP A 163 11.29 3.66 -13.14
CA ASP A 163 11.31 2.52 -14.07
C ASP A 163 9.91 1.96 -14.37
N ILE A 164 8.91 2.33 -13.56
CA ILE A 164 7.54 1.86 -13.75
C ILE A 164 6.82 2.78 -14.73
N PRO A 165 6.46 2.33 -15.94
CA PRO A 165 5.81 3.18 -16.93
C PRO A 165 4.41 3.60 -16.48
N SER A 166 4.00 4.82 -16.83
CA SER A 166 2.61 5.22 -16.78
C SER A 166 1.85 4.51 -17.91
N LEU A 167 1.12 3.45 -17.59
CA LEU A 167 0.33 2.72 -18.57
C LEU A 167 -1.03 3.38 -18.75
N GLY A 168 -1.30 3.90 -19.96
CA GLY A 168 -2.65 4.30 -20.34
C GLY A 168 -3.54 3.09 -20.66
N ILE A 169 -4.86 3.30 -20.72
CA ILE A 169 -5.83 2.26 -21.09
C ILE A 169 -5.51 1.65 -22.47
N VAL A 170 -5.07 2.49 -23.41
CA VAL A 170 -4.68 2.06 -24.76
C VAL A 170 -3.44 1.16 -24.72
N ASP A 171 -2.45 1.52 -23.89
CA ASP A 171 -1.23 0.74 -23.73
C ASP A 171 -1.51 -0.60 -23.05
N ALA A 172 -2.35 -0.61 -22.02
CA ALA A 172 -2.78 -1.83 -21.35
C ALA A 172 -3.48 -2.78 -22.33
N ARG A 173 -4.40 -2.28 -23.16
CA ARG A 173 -5.05 -3.06 -24.23
C ARG A 173 -4.03 -3.63 -25.20
N ASN A 174 -3.08 -2.82 -25.64
CA ASN A 174 -2.06 -3.23 -26.59
C ASN A 174 -1.12 -4.30 -25.99
N HIS A 175 -0.77 -4.19 -24.71
CA HIS A 175 0.01 -5.20 -24.00
C HIS A 175 -0.77 -6.51 -23.84
N MET A 176 -2.04 -6.43 -23.44
CA MET A 176 -2.90 -7.62 -23.31
C MET A 176 -3.05 -8.34 -24.65
N HIS A 177 -3.26 -7.60 -25.74
CA HIS A 177 -3.31 -8.19 -27.07
C HIS A 177 -1.97 -8.87 -27.43
N LYS A 178 -0.83 -8.23 -27.16
CA LYS A 178 0.50 -8.83 -27.38
C LYS A 178 0.71 -10.10 -26.57
N VAL A 179 0.29 -10.13 -25.30
CA VAL A 179 0.39 -11.31 -24.44
C VAL A 179 -0.50 -12.43 -24.99
N ALA A 180 -1.75 -12.13 -25.32
CA ALA A 180 -2.68 -13.11 -25.91
C ALA A 180 -2.12 -13.70 -27.21
N SER A 181 -1.61 -12.86 -28.12
CA SER A 181 -0.98 -13.32 -29.36
C SER A 181 0.24 -14.21 -29.11
N LYS A 182 1.08 -13.87 -28.13
CA LYS A 182 2.24 -14.71 -27.74
C LYS A 182 1.81 -16.05 -27.14
N MET A 183 0.73 -16.09 -26.36
CA MET A 183 0.24 -17.36 -25.79
C MET A 183 -0.29 -18.32 -26.86
N MET A 184 -0.67 -17.80 -28.04
CA MET A 184 -1.11 -18.61 -29.17
C MET A 184 0.05 -19.00 -30.10
N GLU A 185 1.27 -18.54 -29.83
CA GLU A 185 2.44 -18.84 -30.65
C GLU A 185 2.81 -20.34 -30.51
N PRO A 186 3.05 -21.06 -31.63
CA PRO A 186 3.35 -22.50 -31.58
C PRO A 186 4.56 -22.85 -30.70
N SER A 187 5.57 -21.96 -30.65
CA SER A 187 6.77 -22.10 -29.83
C SER A 187 6.44 -22.16 -28.33
N VAL A 188 5.60 -21.23 -27.86
CA VAL A 188 5.15 -21.13 -26.47
C VAL A 188 4.23 -22.30 -26.11
N LEU A 189 3.34 -22.71 -27.01
CA LEU A 189 2.46 -23.87 -26.78
C LEU A 189 3.25 -25.18 -26.65
N LEU A 190 4.30 -25.37 -27.44
CA LEU A 190 5.21 -26.51 -27.32
C LEU A 190 5.98 -26.48 -25.99
N GLU A 191 6.39 -25.30 -25.53
CA GLU A 191 7.05 -25.14 -24.23
C GLU A 191 6.09 -25.45 -23.07
N ILE A 192 4.84 -24.97 -23.15
CA ILE A 192 3.79 -25.30 -22.18
C ILE A 192 3.52 -26.81 -22.18
N GLN A 193 3.41 -27.45 -23.35
CA GLN A 193 3.20 -28.89 -23.46
C GLN A 193 4.36 -29.69 -22.84
N THR A 194 5.60 -29.27 -23.09
CA THR A 194 6.79 -29.91 -22.52
C THR A 194 6.92 -29.71 -21.02
N GLN A 195 6.50 -28.57 -20.47
CA GLN A 195 6.48 -28.38 -19.01
C GLN A 195 5.32 -29.16 -18.35
N THR A 196 4.14 -29.15 -18.96
CA THR A 196 2.94 -29.83 -18.41
C THR A 196 3.10 -31.36 -18.42
N SER A 197 3.79 -31.92 -19.41
CA SER A 197 4.11 -33.36 -19.46
C SER A 197 5.10 -33.81 -18.39
N LYS A 198 5.94 -32.92 -17.84
CA LYS A 198 6.82 -33.22 -16.69
C LYS A 198 6.02 -33.33 -15.40
N ILE A 199 5.08 -32.42 -15.18
CA ILE A 199 4.21 -32.40 -13.99
C ILE A 199 3.38 -33.69 -13.90
N SER A 200 2.91 -34.22 -15.03
CA SER A 200 2.16 -35.48 -15.06
C SER A 200 2.98 -36.70 -14.61
N ARG A 201 4.32 -36.65 -14.65
CA ARG A 201 5.17 -37.79 -14.25
C ARG A 201 5.55 -37.80 -12.78
N GLU A 202 5.65 -36.62 -12.17
CA GLU A 202 6.00 -36.47 -10.74
C GLU A 202 4.81 -36.81 -9.82
N CYS A 203 3.57 -36.65 -10.28
CA CYS A 203 2.38 -37.00 -9.50
C CYS A 203 2.16 -38.52 -9.34
N THR A 204 2.70 -39.35 -10.25
CA THR A 204 2.48 -40.81 -10.21
C THR A 204 3.48 -41.55 -9.32
N THR A 205 4.61 -40.95 -8.95
CA THR A 205 5.66 -41.60 -8.14
C THR A 205 5.53 -41.39 -6.64
N ALA A 206 4.58 -40.57 -6.17
CA ALA A 206 4.32 -40.33 -4.75
C ALA A 206 3.27 -41.29 -4.13
N VAL A 207 2.87 -42.34 -4.84
CA VAL A 207 1.94 -43.38 -4.35
C VAL A 207 2.63 -44.75 -4.38
N VAL A 208 3.62 -44.94 -3.52
CA VAL A 208 4.09 -46.28 -3.06
C VAL A 208 4.47 -46.17 -1.59
#